data_AF-A0A7X2HMY5-F1
#
_entry.id   AF-A0A7X2HMY5-F1
#
_cell.length_a   1.000
_cell.length_b   1.000
_cell.length_c   1.000
_cell.angle_alpha   90.00
_cell.angle_beta   90.00
_cell.angle_gamma   90.00
#
_symmetry.space_group_name_H-M   'P 1'
#
loop_
_entity.id
_entity.type
_entity.pdbx_description
1 polymer ?
#
loop_
_entity_poly.entity_id
_entity_poly.type
_entity_poly.pdbx_seq_one_letter_code
_entity_poly.pdbx_strand_id
1 'polypeptide(L)' 'MPEPVVTDVDVRRMHRFLRLTTPYDAMSPLLRTAVTAAAKAMVTVRERRRANRATVDLKRRAAGDVDD' A
#
# COMPACT_ATOMS: atom_id res chain seq x y z
N MET A 1 0.25 -4.73 15.98
CA MET A 1 0.45 -4.00 14.70
C MET A 1 -0.87 -3.35 14.35
N PRO A 2 -0.94 -2.04 14.10
CA PRO A 2 -2.19 -1.43 13.63
C PRO A 2 -2.56 -2.04 12.28
N GLU A 3 -3.82 -2.46 12.13
CA GLU A 3 -4.31 -2.84 10.80
C GLU A 3 -4.25 -1.61 9.89
N PRO A 4 -3.74 -1.74 8.66
CA PRO A 4 -3.74 -0.64 7.71
C PRO A 4 -5.20 -0.27 7.39
N VAL A 5 -5.54 0.98 7.68
CA VAL A 5 -6.85 1.54 7.32
C VAL A 5 -6.90 1.64 5.81
N VAL A 6 -7.78 0.86 5.19
CA VAL A 6 -8.02 0.94 3.74
C VAL A 6 -9.03 2.02 3.47
N THR A 7 -8.67 2.96 2.61
CA THR A 7 -9.55 4.04 2.17
C THR A 7 -10.25 3.67 0.86
N ASP A 8 -11.36 4.34 0.55
CA ASP A 8 -12.02 4.25 -0.76
C ASP A 8 -11.07 4.50 -1.95
N VAL A 9 -10.08 5.37 -1.75
CA VAL A 9 -9.07 5.66 -2.77
C VAL A 9 -8.21 4.43 -3.06
N ASP A 10 -7.83 3.67 -2.03
CA ASP A 10 -7.05 2.44 -2.17
C ASP A 10 -7.85 1.34 -2.87
N VAL A 11 -9.15 1.24 -2.57
CA VAL A 11 -10.09 0.31 -3.24
C VAL A 11 -10.23 0.68 -4.72
N ARG A 12 -10.46 1.95 -5.06
CA ARG A 12 -10.52 2.43 -6.46
C ARG A 12 -9.21 2.22 -7.20
N ARG A 13 -8.08 2.42 -6.53
CA ARG A 13 -6.76 2.16 -7.11
C ARG A 13 -6.57 0.67 -7.41
N MET A 14 -6.96 -0.20 -6.49
CA MET A 14 -6.91 -1.65 -6.68
C MET A 14 -7.84 -2.10 -7.82
N HIS A 15 -9.04 -1.53 -7.88
CA HIS A 15 -10.00 -1.74 -8.96
C HIS A 15 -9.40 -1.43 -10.34
N ARG A 16 -8.73 -0.27 -10.46
CA ARG A 16 -8.01 0.12 -11.68
C ARG A 16 -6.80 -0.77 -11.97
N PHE A 17 -6.04 -1.16 -10.94
CA PHE A 17 -4.89 -2.05 -11.06
C PHE A 17 -5.28 -3.43 -11.60
N LEU A 18 -6.37 -3.99 -11.08
CA LEU A 18 -6.94 -5.27 -11.51
C LEU A 18 -7.69 -5.17 -12.84
N ARG A 19 -7.80 -3.96 -13.44
CA ARG A 19 -8.50 -3.68 -14.70
C ARG A 19 -9.94 -4.19 -14.69
N LEU A 20 -10.61 -4.10 -13.54
CA LEU A 20 -12.00 -4.52 -13.40
C LEU A 20 -12.89 -3.54 -14.16
N THR A 21 -13.72 -4.05 -15.07
CA THR A 21 -14.68 -3.25 -15.84
C THR A 21 -15.99 -3.06 -15.08
N THR A 22 -16.33 -3.98 -14.19
CA THR A 22 -17.53 -3.93 -13.37
C THR A 22 -17.42 -2.80 -12.35
N PRO A 23 -18.40 -1.89 -12.24
CA PRO A 23 -18.39 -0.87 -11.18
C PRO A 23 -18.49 -1.53 -9.81
N TYR A 24 -17.86 -0.92 -8.79
CA TYR A 24 -17.75 -1.50 -7.45
C TYR A 24 -19.11 -1.89 -6.84
N ASP A 25 -20.13 -1.04 -7.02
CA ASP A 25 -21.50 -1.27 -6.54
C ASP A 25 -22.26 -2.37 -7.29
N ALA A 26 -21.76 -2.81 -8.45
CA ALA A 26 -22.30 -3.95 -9.18
C ALA A 26 -21.51 -5.25 -8.92
N MET A 27 -20.43 -5.20 -8.14
CA MET A 27 -19.65 -6.39 -7.80
C MET A 27 -20.38 -7.28 -6.80
N SER A 28 -20.17 -8.60 -6.91
CA SER A 28 -20.58 -9.54 -5.88
C SER A 28 -19.87 -9.24 -4.54
N PRO A 29 -20.49 -9.53 -3.40
CA PRO A 29 -19.87 -9.31 -2.09
C PRO A 29 -18.50 -9.97 -1.96
N LEU A 30 -18.35 -11.18 -2.51
CA LEU A 30 -17.08 -11.92 -2.50
C LEU A 30 -15.98 -11.18 -3.28
N LEU A 31 -16.31 -10.62 -4.44
CA LEU A 31 -15.36 -9.85 -5.22
C LEU A 31 -14.98 -8.55 -4.52
N ARG A 32 -15.93 -7.85 -3.87
CA ARG A 32 -15.62 -6.66 -3.07
C ARG A 32 -14.65 -6.98 -1.94
N THR A 33 -14.87 -8.08 -1.22
CA THR A 33 -13.97 -8.55 -0.16
C THR A 33 -12.57 -8.85 -0.69
N ALA A 34 -12.46 -9.51 -1.84
CA ALA A 34 -11.17 -9.80 -2.46
C ALA A 34 -10.42 -8.52 -2.85
N VAL A 35 -11.11 -7.54 -3.45
CA VAL A 35 -10.52 -6.23 -3.81
C VAL A 35 -10.06 -5.48 -2.56
N THR A 36 -10.86 -5.47 -1.50
CA THR A 36 -10.50 -4.82 -0.22
C THR A 36 -9.30 -5.51 0.44
N ALA A 37 -9.24 -6.85 0.41
CA ALA A 37 -8.10 -7.60 0.93
C ALA A 37 -6.81 -7.34 0.12
N ALA A 38 -6.92 -7.29 -1.21
CA ALA A 38 -5.80 -6.92 -2.08
C ALA A 38 -5.33 -5.48 -1.81
N ALA A 39 -6.26 -4.54 -1.59
CA ALA A 39 -5.95 -3.16 -1.22
C ALA A 39 -5.19 -3.10 0.12
N LYS A 40 -5.66 -3.82 1.16
CA LYS A 40 -4.96 -3.97 2.45
C LYS A 40 -3.51 -4.43 2.25
N ALA A 41 -3.31 -5.50 1.47
CA ALA A 41 -1.99 -6.06 1.23
C ALA A 41 -1.03 -5.07 0.54
N MET A 42 -1.53 -4.32 -0.45
CA MET A 42 -0.70 -3.33 -1.14
C MET A 42 -0.33 -2.13 -0.27
N VAL A 43 -1.22 -1.67 0.60
CA VAL A 43 -0.91 -0.59 1.56
C VAL A 43 0.23 -1.05 2.47
N THR A 44 0.14 -2.24 3.05
CA THR A 44 1.19 -2.81 3.89
C THR A 44 2.54 -2.90 3.16
N VAL A 45 2.55 -3.35 1.90
CA VAL A 45 3.79 -3.44 1.10
C VAL A 45 4.38 -2.04 0.86
N ARG A 46 3.54 -1.04 0.56
CA ARG A 46 3.99 0.33 0.33
C ARG A 46 4.56 0.96 1.60
N GLU A 47 3.93 0.75 2.74
CA GLU A 47 4.41 1.21 4.05
C GLU A 47 5.75 0.57 4.40
N ARG A 48 5.87 -0.76 4.24
CA ARG A 48 7.14 -1.46 4.44
C ARG A 48 8.25 -0.94 3.53
N ARG A 49 7.96 -0.67 2.26
CA ARG A 49 8.95 -0.08 1.32
C ARG A 49 9.36 1.32 1.73
N ARG A 50 8.43 2.16 2.20
CA ARG A 50 8.73 3.50 2.71
C ARG A 50 9.59 3.43 3.97
N ALA A 51 9.25 2.56 4.92
CA ALA A 51 10.03 2.34 6.12
C ALA A 51 11.46 1.88 5.79
N ASN A 52 11.62 0.88 4.92
CA ASN A 52 12.94 0.42 4.50
C ASN A 52 13.75 1.52 3.78
N ARG A 53 13.11 2.33 2.94
CA ARG A 53 13.78 3.47 2.27
C ARG A 53 14.23 4.53 3.29
N ALA A 54 13.40 4.84 4.29
CA ALA A 54 13.78 5.76 5.36
C ALA A 54 14.96 5.22 6.18
N THR A 55 14.97 3.94 6.51
CA THR A 55 16.10 3.29 7.20
C THR A 55 17.39 3.36 6.38
N VAL A 56 17.32 3.12 5.07
CA VAL A 56 18.49 3.21 4.18
C VAL A 56 19.02 4.65 4.11
N ASP A 57 18.13 5.65 4.02
CA ASP A 57 18.52 7.06 3.97
C ASP A 57 19.18 7.53 5.28
N LEU A 58 18.65 7.09 6.43
CA LEU A 58 19.26 7.34 7.75
C LEU A 58 20.67 6.73 7.84
N LYS A 59 20.86 5.49 7.37
CA LYS A 59 22.20 4.88 7.32
C LYS A 59 23.15 5.64 6.39
N ARG A 60 22.65 6.14 5.26
CA ARG A 60 23.46 6.94 4.32
C ARG A 60 23.88 8.28 4.92
N ARG A 61 22.98 8.98 5.63
CA ARG A 61 23.34 10.23 6.32
C ARG A 61 24.36 9.99 7.44
N ALA A 62 24.17 8.97 8.27
CA ALA A 62 25.10 8.65 9.34
C ALA A 62 26.50 8.27 8.86
N ALA A 63 26.62 7.66 7.67
CA ALA A 63 27.91 7.34 7.06
C ALA A 63 28.59 8.54 6.38
N GLY A 64 27.86 9.63 6.13
CA GLY A 64 28.38 10.86 5.51
C GLY A 64 28.77 11.96 6.51
N ASP A 65 28.51 11.75 7.80
CA ASP A 65 28.71 12.73 8.89
C ASP A 65 29.98 12.43 9.73
N VAL A 66 30.93 11.67 9.16
CA VAL A 66 32.16 11.18 9.85
C VAL A 66 33.45 11.78 9.25
N ASP A 67 33.33 12.84 8.45
CA ASP A 67 34.48 13.58 7.92
C ASP A 67 34.24 15.10 8.13
N ASP A 68 34.42 15.56 9.37
CA ASP A 68 34.99 16.87 9.73
C ASP A 68 35.56 16.81 11.16
#